data_AF-A0A7K6PK60-F1
#
_entry.id   AF-A0A7K6PK60-F1
#
_cell.length_a   1.000
_cell.length_b   1.000
_cell.length_c   1.000
_cell.angle_alpha   90.00
_cell.angle_beta   90.00
_cell.angle_gamma   90.00
#
_symmetry.space_group_name_H-M   'P 1'
#
loop_
_entity.id
_entity.type
_entity.pdbx_description
1 polymer ?
#
loop_
_entity_poly.entity_id
_entity_poly.type
_entity_poly.pdbx_seq_one_letter_code
_entity_poly.pdbx_strand_id
1 'polypeptide(L)'
;RALFAEYAAELTDPEQRRLYEEEVAALERERGMEVRFVHPTPGFVLRTSQAGSRRCYINVCSNALMGEPRARAERGGQRWELPYSLAPGREELRPAGRRRLLYDVVFHPAALRLAARSARFRRLLCDTALEAVERHCGLGLDRNNATVLRGVSYKGVPQAPIIRSPLPGGAPKPPDDEDSP
;
A
#
# COMPACT_ATOMS: atom_id res chain seq x y z
N ARG A 1 27.26 17.84 -3.79
CA ARG A 1 26.82 16.42 -3.76
C ARG A 1 26.75 15.84 -2.34
N ALA A 2 27.45 16.39 -1.34
CA ALA A 2 27.32 16.01 0.07
C ALA A 2 26.00 16.48 0.73
N LEU A 3 25.58 17.73 0.48
CA LEU A 3 24.32 18.30 1.00
C LEU A 3 23.05 17.48 0.71
N PHE A 4 22.95 16.84 -0.47
CA PHE A 4 21.81 15.97 -0.80
C PHE A 4 21.89 14.60 -0.13
N ALA A 5 23.09 14.11 0.18
CA ALA A 5 23.29 12.85 0.88
C ALA A 5 23.03 13.02 2.39
N GLU A 6 23.42 14.16 2.95
CA GLU A 6 23.11 14.56 4.33
C GLU A 6 21.59 14.76 4.50
N TYR A 7 20.92 15.49 3.60
CA TYR A 7 19.45 15.63 3.62
C TYR A 7 18.70 14.30 3.43
N ALA A 8 19.20 13.40 2.57
CA ALA A 8 18.62 12.07 2.40
C ALA A 8 18.86 11.14 3.60
N ALA A 9 20.00 11.29 4.28
CA ALA A 9 20.32 10.58 5.52
C ALA A 9 19.46 11.08 6.69
N GLU A 10 19.22 12.39 6.78
CA GLU A 10 18.32 13.00 7.76
C GLU A 10 16.87 12.50 7.62
N LEU A 11 16.41 12.27 6.39
CA LEU A 11 15.10 11.64 6.14
C LEU A 11 15.04 10.14 6.49
N THR A 12 16.18 9.50 6.74
CA THR A 12 16.26 8.08 7.12
C THR A 12 16.55 7.86 8.60
N ASP A 13 16.74 8.91 9.40
CA ASP A 13 16.88 8.82 10.85
C ASP A 13 15.55 8.42 11.51
N PRO A 14 15.49 7.29 12.24
CA PRO A 14 14.30 6.89 12.99
C PRO A 14 13.80 7.95 13.97
N GLU A 15 14.68 8.77 14.55
CA GLU A 15 14.30 9.82 15.50
C GLU A 15 13.64 11.01 14.79
N GLN A 16 14.22 11.49 13.69
CA GLN A 16 13.65 12.58 12.90
C GLN A 16 12.30 12.17 12.30
N ARG A 17 12.18 10.92 11.84
CA ARG A 17 10.90 10.36 11.39
C ARG A 17 9.87 10.36 12.51
N ARG A 18 10.25 9.93 13.72
CA ARG A 18 9.34 9.91 14.88
C ARG A 18 8.83 11.30 15.21
N LEU A 19 9.72 12.29 15.30
CA LEU A 19 9.36 13.70 15.55
C LEU A 19 8.40 14.24 14.50
N TYR A 20 8.71 14.02 13.21
CA TYR A 20 7.82 14.42 12.13
C TYR A 20 6.43 13.78 12.24
N GLU A 21 6.36 12.48 12.51
CA GLU A 21 5.08 11.77 12.66
C GLU A 21 4.26 12.28 13.86
N GLU A 22 4.92 12.60 14.98
CA GLU A 22 4.30 13.22 16.16
C GLU A 22 3.75 14.61 15.86
N GLU A 23 4.51 15.46 15.15
CA GLU A 23 4.08 16.80 14.74
C GLU A 23 2.87 16.73 13.80
N VAL A 24 2.92 15.86 12.78
CA VAL A 24 1.78 15.66 11.87
C VAL A 24 0.55 15.15 12.64
N ALA A 25 0.74 14.24 13.61
CA ALA A 25 -0.35 13.74 14.42
C ALA A 25 -0.97 14.81 15.33
N ALA A 26 -0.15 15.68 15.92
CA ALA A 26 -0.64 16.80 16.72
C ALA A 26 -1.47 17.78 15.87
N LEU A 27 -0.97 18.17 14.70
CA LEU A 27 -1.66 19.08 13.78
C LEU A 27 -3.00 18.53 13.28
N GLU A 28 -3.07 17.25 12.95
CA GLU A 28 -4.33 16.62 12.51
C GLU A 28 -5.31 16.46 13.68
N ARG A 29 -4.81 16.22 14.90
CA ARG A 29 -5.63 16.17 16.11
C ARG A 29 -6.25 17.52 16.44
N GLU A 30 -5.55 18.63 16.24
CA GLU A 30 -6.11 19.98 16.33
C GLU A 30 -7.27 20.20 15.34
N ARG A 31 -7.25 19.52 14.19
CA ARG A 31 -8.33 19.50 13.20
C ARG A 31 -9.43 18.50 13.51
N GLY A 32 -9.40 17.85 14.68
CA GLY A 32 -10.40 16.86 15.08
C GLY A 32 -10.18 15.47 14.49
N MET A 33 -8.99 15.17 13.95
CA MET A 33 -8.67 13.90 13.29
C MET A 33 -7.58 13.14 14.04
N GLU A 34 -7.78 11.85 14.23
CA GLU A 34 -6.71 10.91 14.59
C GLU A 34 -6.04 10.38 13.32
N VAL A 35 -4.71 10.34 13.31
CA VAL A 35 -3.93 9.82 12.19
C VAL A 35 -3.04 8.66 12.62
N ARG A 36 -2.93 7.66 11.74
CA ARG A 36 -2.08 6.49 11.93
C ARG A 36 -1.24 6.26 10.68
N PHE A 37 0.08 6.30 10.82
CA PHE A 37 1.01 6.01 9.75
C PHE A 37 1.10 4.50 9.52
N VAL A 38 0.89 4.09 8.27
CA VAL A 38 0.99 2.69 7.86
C VAL A 38 2.37 2.45 7.29
N HIS A 39 3.31 2.04 8.13
CA HIS A 39 4.64 1.61 7.70
C HIS A 39 4.59 0.20 7.11
N PRO A 40 4.70 0.02 5.78
CA PRO A 40 4.55 -1.30 5.17
C PRO A 40 5.78 -2.17 5.46
N THR A 41 5.57 -3.36 6.00
CA THR A 41 6.60 -4.40 6.03
C THR A 41 6.63 -5.11 4.67
N PRO A 42 7.79 -5.16 3.99
CA PRO A 42 7.94 -5.88 2.73
C PRO A 42 7.52 -7.35 2.78
N GLY A 43 6.82 -7.81 1.74
CA GLY A 43 6.43 -9.21 1.58
C GLY A 43 6.98 -9.79 0.27
N PHE A 44 6.29 -9.52 -0.83
CA PHE A 44 6.73 -9.90 -2.18
C PHE A 44 6.19 -8.93 -3.23
N VAL A 45 6.76 -9.00 -4.44
CA VAL A 45 6.37 -8.11 -5.53
C VAL A 45 5.71 -8.88 -6.67
N LEU A 46 4.54 -8.43 -7.10
CA LEU A 46 3.93 -8.81 -8.36
C LEU A 46 4.41 -7.88 -9.46
N ARG A 47 4.74 -8.44 -10.63
CA ARG A 47 5.02 -7.70 -11.85
C ARG A 47 3.92 -8.00 -12.86
N THR A 48 3.34 -6.96 -13.45
CA THR A 48 2.36 -7.04 -14.54
C THR A 48 2.56 -5.87 -15.53
N SER A 49 1.62 -5.64 -16.43
CA SER A 49 1.48 -4.41 -17.21
C SER A 49 0.09 -3.81 -17.09
N GLN A 50 0.01 -2.48 -17.21
CA GLN A 50 -1.24 -1.74 -17.30
C GLN A 50 -1.39 -1.19 -18.73
N ALA A 51 -2.62 -1.14 -19.24
CA ALA A 51 -2.93 -0.61 -20.58
C ALA A 51 -2.04 -1.22 -21.69
N GLY A 52 -1.80 -2.53 -21.62
CA GLY A 52 -1.06 -3.32 -22.61
C GLY A 52 0.47 -3.21 -22.57
N SER A 53 1.06 -2.08 -22.18
CA SER A 53 2.51 -1.88 -22.32
C SER A 53 3.23 -1.27 -21.11
N ARG A 54 2.53 -0.57 -20.21
CA ARG A 54 3.17 0.14 -19.10
C ARG A 54 3.52 -0.84 -18.00
N ARG A 55 4.81 -0.94 -17.66
CA ARG A 55 5.28 -1.87 -16.62
C ARG A 55 4.74 -1.46 -15.25
N CYS A 56 4.07 -2.38 -14.58
CA CYS A 56 3.48 -2.17 -13.25
C CYS A 56 4.07 -3.16 -12.25
N TYR A 57 4.38 -2.69 -11.05
CA TYR A 57 4.74 -3.52 -9.92
C TYR A 57 3.80 -3.25 -8.75
N ILE A 58 3.38 -4.31 -8.08
CA ILE A 58 2.53 -4.24 -6.90
C ILE A 58 3.32 -4.88 -5.75
N ASN A 59 3.71 -4.06 -4.79
CA ASN A 59 4.29 -4.51 -3.54
C ASN A 59 3.17 -5.03 -2.66
N VAL A 60 3.18 -6.33 -2.38
CA VAL A 60 2.28 -6.97 -1.43
C VAL A 60 2.98 -6.95 -0.07
N CYS A 61 2.53 -6.03 0.77
CA CYS A 61 3.13 -5.70 2.06
C CYS A 61 2.21 -6.07 3.22
N SER A 62 2.72 -5.95 4.45
CA SER A 62 1.90 -6.11 5.64
C SER A 62 2.06 -5.02 6.69
N ASN A 63 0.99 -4.72 7.42
CA ASN A 63 0.98 -3.90 8.62
C ASN A 63 -0.14 -4.35 9.57
N ALA A 64 0.12 -4.39 10.88
CA ALA A 64 -0.82 -4.88 11.90
C ALA A 64 -2.05 -3.98 12.08
N LEU A 65 -2.03 -2.74 11.57
CA LEU A 65 -3.19 -1.84 11.55
C LEU A 65 -4.30 -2.35 10.61
N MET A 66 -3.99 -3.25 9.68
CA MET A 66 -4.98 -3.84 8.78
C MET A 66 -5.81 -4.91 9.51
N GLY A 67 -7.08 -5.06 9.13
CA GLY A 67 -7.91 -6.14 9.68
C GLY A 67 -7.37 -7.53 9.31
N GLU A 68 -7.44 -8.47 10.25
CA GLU A 68 -7.04 -9.86 10.00
C GLU A 68 -7.87 -10.50 8.87
N PRO A 69 -7.29 -11.43 8.08
CA PRO A 69 -8.06 -12.19 7.09
C PRO A 69 -9.10 -13.08 7.77
N ARG A 70 -10.35 -13.02 7.31
CA ARG A 70 -11.46 -13.79 7.90
C ARG A 70 -11.98 -14.81 6.91
N ALA A 71 -12.13 -16.04 7.35
CA ALA A 71 -12.77 -17.10 6.57
C ALA A 71 -14.23 -17.28 7.02
N ARG A 72 -15.12 -17.42 6.05
CA ARG A 72 -16.51 -17.82 6.28
C ARG A 72 -16.82 -19.06 5.44
N ALA A 73 -17.45 -20.06 6.06
CA ALA A 73 -17.91 -21.23 5.34
C ALA A 73 -19.00 -20.85 4.34
N GLU A 74 -18.93 -21.42 3.13
CA GLU A 74 -19.91 -21.21 2.07
C GLU A 74 -20.16 -22.54 1.33
N ARG A 75 -21.28 -22.68 0.63
CA ARG A 75 -21.58 -23.90 -0.14
C ARG A 75 -20.46 -24.12 -1.17
N GLY A 76 -19.74 -25.24 -1.05
CA GLY A 76 -18.64 -25.58 -1.94
C GLY A 76 -17.26 -25.04 -1.53
N GLY A 77 -17.10 -24.44 -0.34
CA GLY A 77 -15.78 -24.09 0.18
C GLY A 77 -15.77 -23.03 1.28
N GLN A 78 -14.80 -22.12 1.18
CA GLN A 78 -14.61 -21.01 2.11
C GLN A 78 -14.50 -19.71 1.31
N ARG A 79 -15.25 -18.70 1.75
CA ARG A 79 -15.10 -17.32 1.31
C ARG A 79 -14.15 -16.60 2.26
N TRP A 80 -13.25 -15.82 1.69
CA TRP A 80 -12.28 -15.05 2.46
C TRP A 80 -12.58 -13.57 2.34
N GLU A 81 -12.51 -12.87 3.46
CA GLU A 81 -12.49 -11.42 3.55
C GLU A 81 -11.05 -11.01 3.86
N LEU A 82 -10.46 -10.19 2.99
CA LEU A 82 -9.07 -9.74 3.09
C LEU A 82 -9.04 -8.21 3.17
N PRO A 83 -9.12 -7.62 4.38
CA PRO A 83 -8.95 -6.19 4.54
C PRO A 83 -7.57 -5.74 4.05
N TYR A 84 -7.54 -4.64 3.30
CA TYR A 84 -6.31 -4.06 2.77
C TYR A 84 -6.38 -2.54 2.75
N SER A 85 -5.21 -1.91 2.66
CA SER A 85 -5.04 -0.52 2.26
C SER A 85 -4.23 -0.47 0.96
N LEU A 86 -4.53 0.49 0.09
CA LEU A 86 -3.81 0.75 -1.14
C LEU A 86 -3.27 2.18 -1.09
N ALA A 87 -1.95 2.32 -1.10
CA ALA A 87 -1.32 3.63 -1.25
C ALA A 87 -1.58 4.20 -2.65
N PRO A 88 -1.60 5.54 -2.83
CA PRO A 88 -1.65 6.16 -4.14
C PRO A 88 -0.59 5.61 -5.08
N GLY A 89 -0.96 5.39 -6.34
CA GLY A 89 -0.04 4.90 -7.36
C GLY A 89 1.12 5.87 -7.58
N ARG A 90 2.33 5.33 -7.68
CA ARG A 90 3.55 6.10 -7.95
C ARG A 90 4.08 5.80 -9.33
N GLU A 91 4.47 6.83 -10.06
CA GLU A 91 5.23 6.68 -11.29
C GLU A 91 6.70 6.97 -11.05
N GLU A 92 7.57 6.06 -11.46
CA GLU A 92 9.02 6.24 -11.38
C GLU A 92 9.65 6.26 -12.77
N LEU A 93 10.49 7.27 -12.99
CA LEU A 93 11.34 7.37 -14.18
C LEU A 93 12.54 6.42 -14.05
N ARG A 94 12.78 5.65 -15.10
CA ARG A 94 13.93 4.75 -15.23
C ARG A 94 14.96 5.35 -16.20
N PRO A 95 16.20 4.85 -16.16
CA PRO A 95 17.17 5.11 -17.22
C PRO A 95 16.56 4.85 -18.60
N ALA A 96 16.99 5.65 -19.58
CA ALA A 96 16.46 5.64 -20.95
C ALA A 96 14.97 6.05 -21.07
N GLY A 97 14.47 6.90 -20.17
CA GLY A 97 13.15 7.54 -20.31
C GLY A 97 11.95 6.61 -20.06
N ARG A 98 12.16 5.38 -19.61
CA ARG A 98 11.08 4.42 -19.38
C ARG A 98 10.35 4.72 -18.08
N ARG A 99 9.02 4.69 -18.07
CA ARG A 99 8.20 4.87 -16.88
C ARG A 99 7.76 3.52 -16.32
N ARG A 100 7.67 3.39 -14.99
CA ARG A 100 7.05 2.25 -14.31
C ARG A 100 6.05 2.74 -13.27
N LEU A 101 4.99 1.97 -13.06
CA LEU A 101 4.04 2.19 -12.00
C LEU A 101 4.36 1.29 -10.81
N LEU A 102 4.25 1.84 -9.61
CA LEU A 102 4.38 1.14 -8.35
C LEU A 102 3.12 1.35 -7.52
N TYR A 103 2.62 0.27 -6.94
CA TYR A 103 1.52 0.29 -5.99
C TYR A 103 1.91 -0.49 -4.74
N ASP A 104 1.48 -0.04 -3.58
CA ASP A 104 1.65 -0.77 -2.32
C ASP A 104 0.28 -1.20 -1.82
N VAL A 105 0.04 -2.51 -1.84
CA VAL A 105 -1.16 -3.10 -1.24
C VAL A 105 -0.75 -3.72 0.09
N VAL A 106 -1.26 -3.16 1.17
CA VAL A 106 -0.89 -3.53 2.54
C VAL A 106 -2.01 -4.36 3.15
N PHE A 107 -1.69 -5.59 3.55
CA PHE A 107 -2.59 -6.52 4.23
C PHE A 107 -2.20 -6.69 5.70
N HIS A 108 -2.96 -7.46 6.46
CA HIS A 108 -2.51 -7.91 7.79
C HIS A 108 -1.38 -8.96 7.67
N PRO A 109 -0.36 -8.99 8.56
CA PRO A 109 0.72 -9.99 8.52
C PRO A 109 0.24 -11.44 8.52
N ALA A 110 -0.92 -11.73 9.13
CA ALA A 110 -1.52 -13.07 9.09
C ALA A 110 -1.85 -13.54 7.66
N ALA A 111 -2.26 -12.64 6.77
CA ALA A 111 -2.55 -12.97 5.37
C ALA A 111 -1.28 -13.41 4.63
N LEU A 112 -0.14 -12.73 4.86
CA LEU A 112 1.14 -13.13 4.27
C LEU A 112 1.62 -14.47 4.84
N ARG A 113 1.44 -14.73 6.14
CA ARG A 113 1.75 -16.04 6.75
C ARG A 113 0.90 -17.17 6.14
N LEU A 114 -0.38 -16.94 5.86
CA LEU A 114 -1.25 -17.90 5.18
C LEU A 114 -0.80 -18.13 3.73
N ALA A 115 -0.47 -17.06 3.00
CA ALA A 115 0.04 -17.14 1.63
C ALA A 115 1.36 -17.90 1.52
N ALA A 116 2.22 -17.82 2.54
CA ALA A 116 3.46 -18.60 2.58
C ALA A 116 3.23 -20.11 2.72
N ARG A 117 2.08 -20.53 3.29
CA ARG A 117 1.77 -21.93 3.61
C ARG A 117 0.78 -22.58 2.64
N SER A 118 0.05 -21.78 1.86
CA SER A 118 -0.99 -22.28 0.95
C SER A 118 -0.92 -21.59 -0.41
N ALA A 119 -0.62 -22.36 -1.46
CA ALA A 119 -0.59 -21.86 -2.84
C ALA A 119 -1.95 -21.30 -3.29
N ARG A 120 -3.06 -21.93 -2.85
CA ARG A 120 -4.42 -21.45 -3.12
C ARG A 120 -4.67 -20.09 -2.47
N PHE A 121 -4.27 -19.93 -1.20
CA PHE A 121 -4.42 -18.64 -0.52
C PHE A 121 -3.49 -17.57 -1.10
N ARG A 122 -2.27 -17.95 -1.49
CA ARG A 122 -1.34 -17.05 -2.17
C ARG A 122 -1.92 -16.51 -3.47
N ARG A 123 -2.55 -17.36 -4.27
CA ARG A 123 -3.25 -16.95 -5.49
C ARG A 123 -4.37 -15.96 -5.17
N LEU A 124 -5.24 -16.28 -4.21
CA LEU A 124 -6.30 -15.38 -3.75
C LEU A 124 -5.76 -14.01 -3.30
N LEU A 125 -4.67 -13.99 -2.53
CA LEU A 125 -4.04 -12.75 -2.07
C LEU A 125 -3.49 -11.92 -3.25
N CYS A 126 -2.89 -12.58 -4.25
CA CYS A 126 -2.42 -11.91 -5.46
C CYS A 126 -3.58 -11.36 -6.30
N ASP A 127 -4.64 -12.15 -6.48
CA ASP A 127 -5.84 -11.74 -7.22
C ASP A 127 -6.51 -10.54 -6.53
N THR A 128 -6.60 -10.55 -5.20
CA THR A 128 -7.12 -9.43 -4.40
C THR A 128 -6.28 -8.17 -4.58
N ALA A 129 -4.94 -8.29 -4.58
CA ALA A 129 -4.05 -7.15 -4.80
C ALA A 129 -4.16 -6.57 -6.22
N LEU A 130 -4.30 -7.42 -7.24
CA LEU A 130 -4.55 -6.98 -8.62
C LEU A 130 -5.90 -6.25 -8.74
N GLU A 131 -6.96 -6.82 -8.16
CA GLU A 131 -8.30 -6.22 -8.13
C GLU A 131 -8.32 -4.86 -7.43
N ALA A 132 -7.60 -4.73 -6.32
CA ALA A 132 -7.48 -3.46 -5.60
C ALA A 132 -6.91 -2.36 -6.49
N VAL A 133 -5.83 -2.68 -7.22
CA VAL A 133 -5.16 -1.72 -8.12
C VAL A 133 -6.03 -1.39 -9.33
N GLU A 134 -6.65 -2.39 -9.97
CA GLU A 134 -7.57 -2.18 -11.10
C GLU A 134 -8.72 -1.25 -10.73
N ARG A 135 -9.36 -1.47 -9.57
CA ARG A 135 -10.44 -0.61 -9.07
C ARG A 135 -9.97 0.82 -8.82
N HIS A 136 -8.77 1.00 -8.26
CA HIS A 136 -8.24 2.32 -7.94
C HIS A 136 -7.82 3.13 -9.16
N CYS A 137 -7.17 2.50 -10.14
CA CYS A 137 -6.67 3.22 -11.31
C CYS A 137 -7.69 3.35 -12.45
N GLY A 138 -8.82 2.63 -12.39
CA GLY A 138 -9.83 2.59 -13.45
C GLY A 138 -9.36 1.95 -14.76
N LEU A 139 -8.15 1.38 -14.77
CA LEU A 139 -7.52 0.76 -15.94
C LEU A 139 -7.25 -0.72 -15.67
N GLY A 140 -7.40 -1.55 -16.71
CA GLY A 140 -7.12 -2.98 -16.63
C GLY A 140 -5.62 -3.27 -16.48
N LEU A 141 -5.32 -4.25 -15.61
CA LEU A 141 -4.01 -4.90 -15.56
C LEU A 141 -4.03 -6.18 -16.40
N ASP A 142 -2.89 -6.54 -16.98
CA ASP A 142 -2.74 -7.82 -17.67
C ASP A 142 -2.51 -8.94 -16.64
N ARG A 143 -3.61 -9.57 -16.22
CA ARG A 143 -3.57 -10.70 -15.28
C ARG A 143 -2.85 -11.93 -15.84
N ASN A 144 -2.79 -12.10 -17.16
CA ASN A 144 -2.15 -13.26 -17.80
C ASN A 144 -0.62 -13.17 -17.69
N ASN A 145 -0.07 -11.96 -17.62
CA ASN A 145 1.37 -11.74 -17.46
C ASN A 145 1.81 -11.47 -16.01
N ALA A 146 0.87 -11.52 -15.07
CA ALA A 146 1.14 -11.25 -13.66
C ALA A 146 2.04 -12.35 -13.07
N THR A 147 3.22 -11.95 -12.60
CA THR A 147 4.22 -12.88 -12.06
C THR A 147 4.80 -12.35 -10.75
N VAL A 148 4.92 -13.23 -9.74
CA VAL A 148 5.69 -12.91 -8.53
C VAL A 148 7.18 -12.91 -8.87
N LEU A 149 7.88 -11.83 -8.49
CA LEU A 149 9.33 -11.75 -8.65
C LEU A 149 10.05 -12.61 -7.60
N ARG A 150 10.99 -13.44 -8.06
CA ARG A 150 11.81 -14.25 -7.16
C ARG A 150 12.87 -13.37 -6.48
N GLY A 151 13.01 -13.52 -5.16
CA GLY A 151 14.03 -12.82 -4.37
C GLY A 151 13.80 -11.32 -4.20
N VAL A 152 12.63 -10.79 -4.57
CA VAL A 152 12.30 -9.36 -4.42
C VAL A 152 11.11 -9.21 -3.49
N SER A 153 11.34 -8.57 -2.33
CA SER A 153 10.32 -8.32 -1.31
C SER A 153 9.63 -6.96 -1.46
N TYR A 154 10.30 -5.98 -2.10
CA TYR A 154 9.77 -4.64 -2.32
C TYR A 154 10.40 -3.95 -3.54
N LYS A 155 9.67 -3.03 -4.16
CA LYS A 155 10.11 -2.21 -5.29
C LYS A 155 9.88 -0.71 -5.03
N GLY A 156 10.93 0.09 -5.21
CA GLY A 156 10.91 1.54 -4.93
C GLY A 156 11.30 1.84 -3.49
N VAL A 157 11.03 3.07 -3.04
CA VAL A 157 11.22 3.48 -1.64
C VAL A 157 9.89 3.28 -0.89
N PRO A 158 9.88 2.59 0.26
CA PRO A 158 8.70 2.50 1.12
C PRO A 158 8.19 3.89 1.52
N GLN A 159 6.89 4.09 1.39
CA GLN A 159 6.20 5.26 1.90
C GLN A 159 5.28 4.84 3.05
N ALA A 160 5.03 5.76 3.99
CA ALA A 160 4.15 5.56 5.12
C ALA A 160 2.85 6.34 4.92
N PRO A 161 1.87 5.83 4.14
CA PRO A 161 0.60 6.52 3.98
C PRO A 161 -0.15 6.64 5.31
N ILE A 162 -0.98 7.67 5.42
CA ILE A 162 -1.74 8.00 6.63
C ILE A 162 -3.18 7.50 6.50
N ILE A 163 -3.66 6.79 7.52
CA ILE A 163 -5.10 6.58 7.74
C ILE A 163 -5.61 7.68 8.67
N ARG A 164 -6.68 8.36 8.28
CA ARG A 164 -7.35 9.38 9.09
C ARG A 164 -8.68 8.83 9.62
N SER A 165 -8.97 9.09 10.89
CA SER A 165 -10.27 8.80 11.51
C SER A 165 -10.72 9.99 12.37
N PRO A 166 -12.01 10.37 12.39
CA PRO A 166 -12.49 11.43 13.27
C PRO A 166 -12.25 11.12 14.75
N LEU A 167 -11.93 12.12 15.55
CA LEU A 167 -11.84 11.96 17.00
C LEU A 167 -13.24 11.72 17.61
N PRO A 168 -13.35 10.90 18.67
CA PRO A 168 -14.60 10.73 19.39
C PRO A 168 -15.11 12.08 19.93
N GLY A 169 -16.30 12.51 19.49
CA GLY A 169 -16.90 13.78 19.90
C GLY A 169 -16.54 15.00 19.05
N GLY A 170 -15.78 14.83 17.96
CA GLY A 170 -15.57 15.88 16.95
C GLY A 170 -16.81 16.12 16.10
N ALA A 171 -17.13 17.38 15.81
CA ALA A 171 -18.20 17.72 14.86
C ALA A 171 -17.88 17.12 13.47
N PRO A 172 -18.88 16.65 12.70
CA PRO A 172 -18.63 16.13 11.36
C PRO A 172 -18.04 17.23 10.47
N LYS A 173 -16.98 16.89 9.73
CA LYS A 173 -16.37 17.79 8.76
C LYS A 173 -17.38 18.08 7.64
N PRO A 174 -17.52 19.34 7.16
CA PRO A 174 -18.21 19.59 5.90
C PRO A 174 -17.54 18.80 4.76
N PRO A 175 -18.28 18.43 3.71
CA PRO A 175 -17.77 17.60 2.62
C PRO A 175 -16.53 18.25 2.00
N ASP A 176 -15.54 17.41 1.64
CA ASP A 176 -14.32 17.86 0.99
C ASP A 176 -14.68 18.53 -0.35
N ASP A 177 -14.33 19.80 -0.50
CA ASP A 177 -14.28 20.45 -1.81
C ASP A 177 -13.14 19.81 -2.61
N GLU A 178 -13.46 18.71 -3.32
CA GLU A 178 -12.72 18.30 -4.52
C GLU A 178 -12.92 19.37 -5.59
N ASP A 179 -12.10 20.42 -5.54
CA ASP A 179 -11.44 21.05 -6.70
C ASP A 179 -10.89 22.40 -6.28
N SER A 180 -9.58 22.56 -6.39
CA SER A 180 -8.95 23.85 -6.66
C SER A 180 -7.54 23.61 -7.23
N PRO A 181 -7.10 24.48 -8.16
CA PRO A 181 -6.72 24.12 -9.53
C PRO A 181 -5.28 23.65 -9.75
#